data_AF-A0A3D3R9W7-F1
#
_entry.id   AF-A0A3D3R9W7-F1
#
_cell.length_a   1.000
_cell.length_b   1.000
_cell.length_c   1.000
_cell.angle_alpha   90.00
_cell.angle_beta   90.00
_cell.angle_gamma   90.00
#
_symmetry.space_group_name_H-M   'P 1'
#
loop_
_entity.id
_entity.type
_entity.pdbx_description
1 polymer ?
#
loop_
_entity_poly.entity_id
_entity_poly.type
_entity_poly.pdbx_seq_one_letter_code
_entity_poly.pdbx_strand_id
1 'polypeptide(L)'
;MKRVQIIQSTNSQAVARRGVITPLAAIVLLVVMTGIALIVNRLWLDAASLEVTTCVETAALAAGHELVSDELLKEKPDFDLLMERAETSANQALKLNTVAGQRIGINLTKGDNLLFGKLVPDEETGLRKFLQTDHEPQSIQIKTHGSSRLANPVADFMSDLTRTHPGRIGAQIEATLDNHILGVRPFENVPVPAYPLAILKIDPTGKHTETWELQINQKRGKDEYRFDPETKTVSRGSDGIPEIILTSKPRRGEITDANMQLLDFGSDLKSEPVVRQIRSGLTRKDLKHFHGELLFNGTPLPLHCSPDLENAEQDAFEEMTGQCRICFLYDQVTASGQKYDGTADCTNLVAGRIMAVQRDDNQTTKIILQPGVLTTRTVILTQPESGPSADHSKPDLQQTADPLKPVTNKYIYKLYLTR
;
A
#
# COMPACT_ATOMS: atom_id res chain seq x y z
N MET A 1 -56.25 -84.45 -54.99
CA MET A 1 -55.41 -83.35 -55.51
C MET A 1 -55.78 -82.05 -54.82
N LYS A 2 -54.79 -81.39 -54.22
CA LYS A 2 -54.67 -79.98 -53.75
C LYS A 2 -54.25 -79.83 -52.29
N ARG A 3 -52.92 -79.83 -52.16
CA ARG A 3 -52.02 -79.06 -51.30
C ARG A 3 -52.46 -78.72 -49.87
N VAL A 4 -51.88 -79.52 -48.99
CA VAL A 4 -51.33 -79.16 -47.68
C VAL A 4 -50.59 -77.80 -47.73
N GLN A 5 -51.01 -76.85 -46.90
CA GLN A 5 -50.16 -75.76 -46.41
C GLN A 5 -50.11 -75.89 -44.89
N ILE A 6 -49.03 -76.48 -44.39
CA ILE A 6 -48.67 -76.48 -42.98
C ILE A 6 -48.18 -75.07 -42.66
N ILE A 7 -48.90 -74.40 -41.77
CA ILE A 7 -48.43 -73.18 -41.11
C ILE A 7 -47.23 -73.59 -40.25
N GLN A 8 -46.02 -73.25 -40.68
CA GLN A 8 -44.85 -73.33 -39.84
C GLN A 8 -44.93 -72.21 -38.79
N SER A 9 -45.22 -72.59 -37.54
CA SER A 9 -44.91 -71.76 -36.39
C SER A 9 -43.39 -71.63 -36.28
N THR A 10 -42.83 -70.48 -36.63
CA THR A 10 -41.49 -70.09 -36.22
C THR A 10 -41.50 -69.80 -34.73
N ASN A 11 -41.34 -70.85 -33.92
CA ASN A 11 -40.96 -70.72 -32.52
C ASN A 11 -39.58 -70.06 -32.45
N SER A 12 -39.57 -68.84 -31.92
CA SER A 12 -38.54 -68.23 -31.06
C SER A 12 -37.15 -68.86 -31.08
N GLN A 13 -36.23 -68.23 -31.82
CA GLN A 13 -34.83 -68.15 -31.41
C GLN A 13 -34.43 -66.67 -31.23
N ALA A 14 -34.94 -66.06 -30.17
CA ALA A 14 -34.29 -64.92 -29.55
C ALA A 14 -33.27 -65.48 -28.54
N VAL A 15 -32.10 -65.90 -29.03
CA VAL A 15 -30.97 -66.29 -28.18
C VAL A 15 -30.52 -65.06 -27.39
N ALA A 16 -30.45 -65.24 -26.09
CA ALA A 16 -30.08 -64.25 -25.09
C ALA A 16 -28.73 -63.57 -25.40
N ARG A 17 -28.77 -62.28 -25.77
CA ARG A 17 -27.62 -61.34 -25.75
C ARG A 17 -28.02 -60.06 -25.02
N ARG A 18 -28.47 -60.17 -23.76
CA ARG A 18 -28.85 -59.02 -22.91
C ARG A 18 -28.19 -59.00 -21.52
N GLY A 19 -27.30 -59.93 -21.21
CA GLY A 19 -26.69 -60.04 -19.87
C GLY A 19 -25.36 -59.30 -19.66
N VAL A 20 -24.60 -58.98 -20.71
CA VAL A 20 -23.22 -58.47 -20.58
C VAL A 20 -23.11 -56.94 -20.76
N ILE A 21 -24.05 -56.31 -21.47
CA ILE A 21 -24.01 -54.86 -21.76
C ILE A 21 -24.34 -54.05 -20.50
N THR A 22 -25.29 -54.51 -19.68
CA THR A 22 -25.74 -53.85 -18.46
C THR A 22 -24.63 -53.71 -17.39
N PRO A 23 -23.87 -54.76 -17.03
CA PRO A 23 -22.77 -54.60 -16.08
C PRO A 23 -21.63 -53.74 -16.63
N LEU A 24 -21.32 -53.83 -17.94
CA LEU A 24 -20.30 -52.98 -18.56
C LEU A 24 -20.68 -51.50 -18.51
N ALA A 25 -21.93 -51.17 -18.86
CA ALA A 25 -22.44 -49.80 -18.79
C ALA A 25 -22.45 -49.24 -17.36
N ALA A 26 -22.79 -50.08 -16.36
CA ALA A 26 -22.73 -49.70 -14.95
C ALA A 26 -21.29 -49.39 -14.50
N ILE A 27 -20.31 -50.20 -14.90
CA ILE A 27 -18.88 -49.97 -14.59
C ILE A 27 -18.39 -48.67 -15.24
N VAL A 28 -18.71 -48.44 -16.52
CA VAL A 28 -18.33 -47.21 -17.23
C VAL A 28 -18.95 -45.98 -16.55
N LEU A 29 -20.23 -46.04 -16.19
CA LEU A 29 -20.90 -44.95 -15.48
C LEU A 29 -20.25 -44.68 -14.12
N LEU A 30 -19.90 -45.72 -13.37
CA LEU A 30 -19.23 -45.60 -12.08
C LEU A 30 -17.86 -44.92 -12.24
N VAL A 31 -17.07 -45.34 -13.23
CA VAL A 31 -15.77 -44.72 -13.54
C VAL A 31 -15.93 -43.24 -13.91
N VAL A 32 -16.91 -42.91 -14.77
CA VAL A 32 -17.18 -41.52 -15.17
C VAL A 32 -17.62 -40.68 -13.97
N MET A 33 -18.54 -41.17 -13.14
CA MET A 33 -19.00 -40.45 -11.93
C MET A 33 -17.88 -40.26 -10.92
N THR A 34 -17.01 -41.26 -10.75
CA THR A 34 -15.81 -41.14 -9.89
C THR A 34 -14.86 -40.09 -10.46
N GLY A 35 -14.64 -40.07 -11.77
CA GLY A 35 -13.84 -39.05 -12.44
C GLY A 35 -14.38 -37.63 -12.22
N ILE A 36 -15.71 -37.44 -12.38
CA ILE A 36 -16.36 -36.15 -12.12
C ILE A 36 -16.21 -35.75 -10.65
N ALA A 37 -16.44 -36.67 -9.71
CA ALA A 37 -16.30 -36.40 -8.28
C ALA A 37 -14.88 -35.95 -7.91
N LEU A 38 -13.84 -36.60 -8.47
CA LEU A 38 -12.45 -36.22 -8.27
C LEU A 38 -12.14 -34.82 -8.83
N ILE A 39 -12.67 -34.49 -10.00
CA ILE A 39 -12.48 -33.16 -10.61
C ILE A 39 -13.14 -32.08 -9.75
N VAL A 40 -14.39 -32.29 -9.32
CA VAL A 40 -15.11 -31.34 -8.46
C VAL A 40 -14.39 -31.16 -7.13
N ASN A 41 -13.94 -32.25 -6.51
CA ASN A 41 -13.18 -32.18 -5.26
C ASN A 41 -11.87 -31.40 -5.44
N ARG A 42 -11.15 -31.63 -6.53
CA ARG A 42 -9.91 -30.90 -6.84
C ARG A 42 -10.17 -29.41 -7.04
N LEU A 43 -11.17 -29.06 -7.85
CA LEU A 43 -11.54 -27.65 -8.08
C LEU A 43 -11.94 -26.95 -6.77
N TRP A 44 -12.64 -27.67 -5.89
CA TRP A 44 -13.04 -27.13 -4.60
C TRP A 44 -11.86 -26.94 -3.63
N LEU A 45 -10.91 -27.88 -3.60
CA LEU A 45 -9.67 -27.74 -2.84
C LEU A 45 -8.79 -26.60 -3.36
N ASP A 46 -8.67 -26.46 -4.69
CA ASP A 46 -7.90 -25.39 -5.32
C ASP A 46 -8.53 -24.02 -5.00
N ALA A 47 -9.86 -23.90 -5.04
CA ALA A 47 -10.59 -22.70 -4.65
C ALA A 47 -10.38 -22.36 -3.16
N ALA A 48 -10.53 -23.34 -2.27
CA ALA A 48 -10.30 -23.14 -0.84
C ALA A 48 -8.86 -22.72 -0.53
N SER A 49 -7.87 -23.30 -1.21
CA SER A 49 -6.46 -22.93 -1.03
C SER A 49 -6.20 -21.48 -1.47
N LEU A 50 -6.82 -21.04 -2.56
CA LEU A 50 -6.71 -19.66 -3.03
C LEU A 50 -7.34 -18.68 -2.04
N GLU A 51 -8.54 -18.98 -1.53
CA GLU A 51 -9.22 -18.14 -0.54
C GLU A 51 -8.43 -18.03 0.78
N VAL A 52 -7.83 -19.13 1.27
CA VAL A 52 -6.94 -19.09 2.45
C VAL A 52 -5.76 -18.18 2.18
N THR A 53 -5.12 -18.30 1.01
CA THR A 53 -3.96 -17.49 0.64
C THR A 53 -4.32 -16.00 0.64
N THR A 54 -5.42 -15.62 -0.03
CA THR A 54 -5.89 -14.23 -0.07
C THR A 54 -6.24 -13.69 1.31
N CYS A 55 -6.81 -14.52 2.19
CA CYS A 55 -7.12 -14.13 3.56
C CYS A 55 -5.84 -13.85 4.37
N VAL A 56 -4.84 -14.72 4.27
CA VAL A 56 -3.55 -14.54 4.97
C VAL A 56 -2.77 -13.36 4.38
N GLU A 57 -2.79 -13.16 3.06
CA GLU A 57 -2.24 -11.97 2.39
C GLU A 57 -2.90 -10.69 2.91
N THR A 58 -4.22 -10.69 3.07
CA THR A 58 -4.96 -9.55 3.64
C THR A 58 -4.56 -9.30 5.10
N ALA A 59 -4.39 -10.36 5.89
CA ALA A 59 -3.93 -10.24 7.28
C ALA A 59 -2.50 -9.70 7.37
N ALA A 60 -1.58 -10.15 6.49
CA ALA A 60 -0.21 -9.64 6.43
C ALA A 60 -0.18 -8.15 6.05
N LEU A 61 -1.01 -7.74 5.09
CA LEU A 61 -1.14 -6.32 4.72
C LEU A 61 -1.76 -5.47 5.84
N ALA A 62 -2.78 -5.99 6.54
CA ALA A 62 -3.40 -5.29 7.67
C ALA A 62 -2.39 -5.09 8.82
N ALA A 63 -1.60 -6.12 9.12
CA ALA A 63 -0.52 -6.03 10.10
C ALA A 63 0.55 -5.00 9.67
N GLY A 64 0.93 -5.02 8.39
CA GLY A 64 1.93 -4.11 7.83
C GLY A 64 1.50 -2.65 7.90
N HIS A 65 0.21 -2.39 7.69
CA HIS A 65 -0.37 -1.06 7.83
C HIS A 65 -0.22 -0.52 9.26
N GLU A 66 -0.45 -1.34 10.30
CA GLU A 66 -0.34 -0.89 11.70
C GLU A 66 1.11 -0.63 12.14
N LEU A 67 2.09 -1.35 11.59
CA LEU A 67 3.51 -1.08 11.86
C LEU A 67 3.95 0.29 11.35
N VAL A 68 3.26 0.84 10.35
CA VAL A 68 3.56 2.10 9.71
C VAL A 68 2.57 3.15 10.19
N SER A 69 2.85 3.69 11.38
CA SER A 69 2.00 4.69 12.02
C SER A 69 2.80 5.86 12.57
N ASP A 70 2.10 6.92 12.97
CA ASP A 70 2.66 8.17 13.49
C ASP A 70 3.59 7.94 14.72
N GLU A 71 3.47 6.80 15.41
CA GLU A 71 4.39 6.39 16.50
C GLU A 71 5.85 6.37 16.06
N LEU A 72 6.14 6.05 14.79
CA LEU A 72 7.49 6.03 14.22
C LEU A 72 8.16 7.41 14.19
N LEU A 73 7.39 8.50 14.31
CA LEU A 73 7.89 9.87 14.28
C LEU A 73 8.25 10.42 15.67
N LYS A 74 7.81 9.72 16.73
CA LYS A 74 8.12 10.10 18.11
C LYS A 74 9.61 9.92 18.41
N GLU A 75 10.08 10.60 19.45
CA GLU A 75 11.50 10.49 19.86
C GLU A 75 11.87 9.07 20.30
N LYS A 76 10.92 8.37 20.92
CA LYS A 76 11.05 6.99 21.36
C LYS A 76 9.82 6.22 20.90
N PRO A 77 9.84 5.65 19.68
CA PRO A 77 8.75 4.82 19.19
C PRO A 77 8.58 3.58 20.06
N ASP A 78 7.33 3.26 20.42
CA ASP A 78 6.99 2.01 21.09
C ASP A 78 6.72 0.89 20.06
N PHE A 79 7.75 0.10 19.75
CA PHE A 79 7.63 -1.00 18.79
C PHE A 79 6.78 -2.17 19.32
N ASP A 80 6.69 -2.37 20.63
CA ASP A 80 5.86 -3.42 21.21
C ASP A 80 4.37 -3.09 21.04
N LEU A 81 4.00 -1.83 21.28
CA LEU A 81 2.66 -1.33 20.99
C LEU A 81 2.30 -1.51 19.50
N LEU A 82 3.24 -1.21 18.58
CA LEU A 82 3.02 -1.38 17.14
C LEU A 82 2.79 -2.85 16.77
N MET A 83 3.59 -3.76 17.33
CA MET A 83 3.46 -5.19 17.08
C MET A 83 2.16 -5.76 17.67
N GLU A 84 1.71 -5.29 18.85
CA GLU A 84 0.43 -5.68 19.44
C GLU A 84 -0.76 -5.22 18.59
N ARG A 85 -0.73 -3.97 18.10
CA ARG A 85 -1.73 -3.44 17.16
C ARG A 85 -1.74 -4.21 15.86
N ALA A 86 -0.55 -4.51 15.31
CA ALA A 86 -0.41 -5.31 14.09
C ALA A 86 -0.99 -6.72 14.26
N GLU A 87 -0.73 -7.40 15.39
CA GLU A 87 -1.33 -8.70 15.71
C GLU A 87 -2.86 -8.63 15.80
N THR A 88 -3.37 -7.61 16.48
CA THR A 88 -4.82 -7.38 16.63
C THR A 88 -5.49 -7.16 15.28
N SER A 89 -4.92 -6.29 14.44
CA SER A 89 -5.40 -5.96 13.09
C SER A 89 -5.35 -7.16 12.15
N ALA A 90 -4.26 -7.94 12.18
CA ALA A 90 -4.14 -9.18 11.42
C ALA A 90 -5.23 -10.19 11.78
N ASN A 91 -5.46 -10.41 13.07
CA ASN A 91 -6.49 -11.32 13.56
C ASN A 91 -7.91 -10.82 13.24
N GLN A 92 -8.14 -9.50 13.27
CA GLN A 92 -9.40 -8.91 12.84
C GLN A 92 -9.64 -9.14 11.35
N ALA A 93 -8.63 -8.95 10.50
CA ALA A 93 -8.71 -9.23 9.07
C ALA A 93 -9.04 -10.70 8.80
N LEU A 94 -8.44 -11.65 9.53
CA LEU A 94 -8.78 -13.08 9.41
C LEU A 94 -10.24 -13.37 9.80
N LYS A 95 -10.75 -12.76 10.88
CA LYS A 95 -12.12 -12.96 11.38
C LYS A 95 -13.19 -12.46 10.41
N LEU A 96 -12.89 -11.42 9.64
CA LEU A 96 -13.82 -10.81 8.69
C LEU A 96 -13.92 -11.56 7.36
N ASN A 97 -12.94 -12.43 7.07
CA ASN A 97 -12.88 -13.21 5.84
C ASN A 97 -13.40 -14.64 6.05
N THR A 98 -13.94 -15.21 4.97
CA THR A 98 -14.45 -16.60 4.95
C THR A 98 -13.76 -17.41 3.88
N VAL A 99 -13.53 -18.69 4.15
CA VAL A 99 -13.03 -19.69 3.19
C VAL A 99 -14.07 -20.79 3.06
N ALA A 100 -14.48 -21.08 1.83
CA ALA A 100 -15.54 -22.02 1.49
C ALA A 100 -16.83 -21.80 2.30
N GLY A 101 -17.15 -20.53 2.60
CA GLY A 101 -18.31 -20.12 3.39
C GLY A 101 -18.16 -20.29 4.92
N GLN A 102 -16.99 -20.68 5.42
CA GLN A 102 -16.71 -20.84 6.85
C GLN A 102 -15.63 -19.86 7.33
N ARG A 103 -15.66 -19.52 8.61
CA ARG A 103 -14.63 -18.67 9.22
C ARG A 103 -13.35 -19.46 9.39
N ILE A 104 -12.22 -18.82 9.11
CA ILE A 104 -10.90 -19.42 9.29
C ILE A 104 -10.58 -19.47 10.79
N GLY A 105 -10.29 -20.66 11.31
CA GLY A 105 -9.89 -20.87 12.71
C GLY A 105 -8.40 -20.63 12.98
N ILE A 106 -7.74 -19.75 12.21
CA ILE A 106 -6.33 -19.39 12.41
C ILE A 106 -6.31 -18.21 13.39
N ASN A 107 -5.58 -18.38 14.49
CA ASN A 107 -5.24 -17.29 15.38
C ASN A 107 -3.76 -16.99 15.22
N LEU A 108 -3.44 -15.76 14.83
CA LEU A 108 -2.07 -15.28 14.70
C LEU A 108 -1.56 -14.83 16.06
N THR A 109 -0.32 -15.18 16.37
CA THR A 109 0.34 -14.89 17.65
C THR A 109 1.79 -14.53 17.37
N LYS A 110 2.24 -13.38 17.90
CA LYS A 110 3.63 -12.91 17.77
C LYS A 110 4.62 -14.01 18.19
N GLY A 111 5.60 -14.27 17.33
CA GLY A 111 6.71 -15.20 17.59
C GLY A 111 6.44 -16.66 17.23
N ASP A 112 5.19 -17.05 17.01
CA ASP A 112 4.84 -18.41 16.57
C ASP A 112 4.58 -18.44 15.05
N ASN A 113 3.40 -17.98 14.64
CA ASN A 113 2.96 -17.94 13.25
C ASN A 113 2.90 -16.52 12.66
N LEU A 114 3.08 -15.48 13.47
CA LEU A 114 3.25 -14.09 13.06
C LEU A 114 4.64 -13.60 13.49
N LEU A 115 5.51 -13.34 12.52
CA LEU A 115 6.89 -12.95 12.75
C LEU A 115 7.14 -11.55 12.21
N PHE A 116 7.89 -10.76 12.97
CA PHE A 116 8.29 -9.40 12.64
C PHE A 116 9.79 -9.38 12.36
N GLY A 117 10.23 -8.70 11.30
CA GLY A 117 11.63 -8.83 10.88
C GLY A 117 12.09 -7.81 9.85
N LYS A 118 13.29 -8.04 9.32
CA LYS A 118 13.90 -7.29 8.21
C LYS A 118 14.36 -8.29 7.14
N LEU A 119 14.26 -7.88 5.88
CA LEU A 119 14.87 -8.62 4.77
C LEU A 119 16.31 -8.13 4.57
N VAL A 120 17.27 -9.01 4.81
CA VAL A 120 18.70 -8.70 4.65
C VAL A 120 19.27 -9.57 3.53
N PRO A 121 20.07 -9.02 2.60
CA PRO A 121 20.77 -9.84 1.61
C PRO A 121 21.70 -10.82 2.32
N ASP A 122 21.63 -12.10 1.95
CA ASP A 122 22.56 -13.12 2.34
C ASP A 122 23.87 -12.94 1.56
N GLU A 123 24.99 -12.82 2.28
CA GLU A 123 26.30 -12.56 1.69
C GLU A 123 26.80 -13.70 0.80
N GLU A 124 26.36 -14.94 1.05
CA GLU A 124 26.80 -16.12 0.30
C GLU A 124 25.97 -16.37 -0.97
N THR A 125 24.67 -16.09 -0.91
CA THR A 125 23.72 -16.44 -1.97
C THR A 125 23.17 -15.23 -2.73
N GLY A 126 23.31 -14.02 -2.19
CA GLY A 126 22.67 -12.81 -2.70
C GLY A 126 21.14 -12.80 -2.53
N LEU A 127 20.55 -13.87 -1.97
CA LEU A 127 19.12 -13.96 -1.73
C LEU A 127 18.75 -13.19 -0.46
N ARG A 128 17.57 -12.58 -0.43
CA ARG A 128 17.08 -11.90 0.77
C ARG A 128 16.60 -12.93 1.79
N LYS A 129 17.16 -12.87 3.00
CA LYS A 129 16.78 -13.70 4.14
C LYS A 129 15.99 -12.87 5.15
N PHE A 130 14.90 -13.43 5.65
CA PHE A 130 14.12 -12.84 6.73
C PHE A 130 14.86 -13.04 8.06
N LEU A 131 15.16 -11.93 8.75
CA LEU A 131 15.73 -11.91 10.08
C LEU A 131 14.69 -11.34 11.05
N GLN A 132 14.28 -12.14 12.03
CA GLN A 132 13.33 -11.71 13.05
C GLN A 132 13.96 -10.63 13.95
N THR A 133 13.23 -9.56 14.19
CA THR A 133 13.62 -8.46 15.08
C THR A 133 12.40 -7.87 15.76
N ASP A 134 12.55 -7.52 17.03
CA ASP A 134 11.54 -6.78 17.79
C ASP A 134 11.77 -5.26 17.72
N HIS A 135 12.86 -4.82 17.09
CA HIS A 135 13.19 -3.40 16.89
C HIS A 135 13.14 -3.03 15.41
N GLU A 136 12.36 -1.98 15.08
CA GLU A 136 12.17 -1.46 13.72
C GLU A 136 11.88 -2.53 12.65
N PRO A 137 10.86 -3.39 12.81
CA PRO A 137 10.53 -4.37 11.77
C PRO A 137 10.14 -3.66 10.45
N GLN A 138 10.70 -4.16 9.35
CA GLN A 138 10.42 -3.70 7.97
C GLN A 138 9.70 -4.75 7.13
N SER A 139 9.48 -5.93 7.68
CA SER A 139 8.77 -7.03 7.05
C SER A 139 7.99 -7.83 8.07
N ILE A 140 6.84 -8.34 7.66
CA ILE A 140 5.99 -9.24 8.43
C ILE A 140 5.88 -10.54 7.67
N GLN A 141 6.12 -11.64 8.37
CA GLN A 141 6.03 -12.98 7.81
C GLN A 141 4.97 -13.78 8.57
N ILE A 142 3.96 -14.26 7.85
CA ILE A 142 2.97 -15.18 8.39
C ILE A 142 3.32 -16.59 7.94
N LYS A 143 3.52 -17.48 8.91
CA LYS A 143 3.74 -18.91 8.69
C LYS A 143 2.46 -19.65 8.96
N THR A 144 1.84 -20.17 7.92
CA THR A 144 0.74 -21.13 8.12
C THR A 144 1.33 -22.52 8.30
N HIS A 145 1.07 -23.15 9.44
CA HIS A 145 1.41 -24.56 9.59
C HIS A 145 0.48 -25.36 8.68
N GLY A 146 1.07 -26.03 7.70
CA GLY A 146 0.34 -26.77 6.67
C GLY A 146 -0.69 -27.72 7.26
N SER A 147 -1.96 -27.50 6.90
CA SER A 147 -3.04 -28.49 6.80
C SER A 147 -3.00 -29.69 7.77
N SER A 148 -2.83 -29.47 9.06
CA SER A 148 -3.42 -30.37 10.05
C SER A 148 -4.63 -29.65 10.61
N ARG A 149 -5.80 -29.92 10.01
CA ARG A 149 -7.10 -29.36 10.42
C ARG A 149 -7.24 -27.86 10.15
N LEU A 150 -7.14 -27.43 8.88
CA LEU A 150 -8.23 -26.54 8.44
C LEU A 150 -9.49 -27.36 8.67
N ALA A 151 -10.38 -26.90 9.55
CA ALA A 151 -11.61 -27.59 9.92
C ALA A 151 -12.53 -27.73 8.70
N ASN A 152 -12.15 -28.60 7.77
CA ASN A 152 -12.82 -28.87 6.53
C ASN A 152 -13.42 -30.27 6.65
N PRO A 153 -14.73 -30.39 6.94
CA PRO A 153 -15.38 -31.68 7.18
C PRO A 153 -15.36 -32.61 5.95
N VAL A 154 -15.02 -32.10 4.76
CA VAL A 154 -14.96 -32.90 3.52
C VAL A 154 -13.57 -33.52 3.30
N ALA A 155 -12.50 -32.89 3.80
CA ALA A 155 -11.17 -33.47 3.78
C ALA A 155 -11.11 -34.76 4.63
N ASP A 156 -11.91 -34.83 5.71
CA ASP A 156 -12.06 -36.02 6.55
C ASP A 156 -12.80 -37.16 5.82
N PHE A 157 -13.72 -36.86 4.89
CA PHE A 157 -14.52 -37.90 4.21
C PHE A 157 -13.72 -38.66 3.14
N MET A 158 -12.73 -38.02 2.51
CA MET A 158 -11.91 -38.63 1.45
C MET A 158 -10.51 -39.07 1.89
N SER A 159 -9.93 -38.44 2.91
CA SER A 159 -8.61 -38.86 3.45
C SER A 159 -8.66 -40.27 4.04
N ASP A 160 -9.80 -40.68 4.60
CA ASP A 160 -10.04 -42.03 5.12
C ASP A 160 -10.12 -43.08 3.99
N LEU A 161 -10.54 -42.66 2.79
CA LEU A 161 -10.64 -43.53 1.62
C LEU A 161 -9.31 -43.62 0.82
N THR A 162 -8.50 -42.56 0.79
CA THR A 162 -7.29 -42.50 -0.04
C THR A 162 -5.97 -42.73 0.71
N ARG A 163 -5.94 -42.70 2.05
CA ARG A 163 -4.71 -42.85 2.89
C ARG A 163 -3.50 -42.02 2.44
N THR A 164 -3.74 -40.99 1.63
CA THR A 164 -2.71 -40.07 1.20
C THR A 164 -2.51 -39.08 2.33
N HIS A 165 -1.39 -39.16 3.02
CA HIS A 165 -0.95 -38.12 3.96
C HIS A 165 -0.46 -36.94 3.11
N PRO A 166 -1.20 -35.83 2.97
CA PRO A 166 -0.61 -34.66 2.34
C PRO A 166 0.54 -34.20 3.24
N GLY A 167 1.76 -34.19 2.68
CA GLY A 167 2.94 -33.65 3.34
C GLY A 167 2.68 -32.22 3.79
N ARG A 168 3.24 -31.85 4.95
CA ARG A 168 3.20 -30.50 5.52
C ARG A 168 3.86 -29.51 4.56
N ILE A 169 3.08 -28.90 3.69
CA ILE A 169 3.48 -27.70 2.95
C ILE A 169 2.82 -26.54 3.69
N GLY A 170 3.58 -25.85 4.53
CA GLY A 170 3.14 -24.57 5.09
C GLY A 170 3.30 -23.48 4.05
N ALA A 171 2.28 -22.64 3.85
CA ALA A 171 2.43 -21.43 3.06
C ALA A 171 3.06 -20.35 3.94
N GLN A 172 4.12 -19.73 3.43
CA GLN A 172 4.76 -18.55 4.02
C GLN A 172 4.37 -17.36 3.16
N ILE A 173 3.76 -16.35 3.78
CA ILE A 173 3.37 -15.11 3.11
C ILE A 173 4.08 -13.98 3.82
N GLU A 174 4.67 -13.08 3.04
CA GLU A 174 5.43 -11.96 3.57
C GLU A 174 4.89 -10.62 3.04
N ALA A 175 4.86 -9.62 3.92
CA ALA A 175 4.52 -8.25 3.58
C ALA A 175 5.70 -7.34 3.92
N THR A 176 6.23 -6.64 2.92
CA THR A 176 7.39 -5.75 3.04
C THR A 176 6.96 -4.29 3.11
N LEU A 177 7.61 -3.54 4.00
CA LEU A 177 7.47 -2.10 4.20
C LEU A 177 8.71 -1.42 3.60
N ASP A 178 8.52 -0.67 2.51
CA ASP A 178 9.63 -0.01 1.81
C ASP A 178 9.41 1.50 1.74
N ASN A 179 10.43 2.25 2.14
CA ASN A 179 10.44 3.69 2.22
C ASN A 179 11.50 4.36 1.32
N HIS A 180 12.07 3.63 0.37
CA HIS A 180 12.95 4.19 -0.66
C HIS A 180 12.10 4.82 -1.76
N ILE A 181 11.55 6.00 -1.49
CA ILE A 181 10.61 6.67 -2.38
C ILE A 181 11.36 7.49 -3.43
N LEU A 182 11.17 7.13 -4.71
CA LEU A 182 11.66 7.89 -5.86
C LEU A 182 10.64 8.94 -6.35
N GLY A 183 9.35 8.68 -6.16
CA GLY A 183 8.31 9.53 -6.74
C GLY A 183 6.90 9.02 -6.53
N VAL A 184 5.94 9.60 -7.26
CA VAL A 184 4.53 9.23 -7.20
C VAL A 184 3.92 9.09 -8.59
N ARG A 185 3.00 8.12 -8.70
CA ARG A 185 2.24 7.84 -9.92
C ARG A 185 0.83 7.33 -9.57
N PRO A 186 -0.22 7.99 -10.08
CA PRO A 186 -1.59 7.51 -9.96
C PRO A 186 -1.81 6.26 -10.81
N PHE A 187 -2.76 5.42 -10.41
CA PHE A 187 -3.28 4.33 -11.23
C PHE A 187 -4.65 4.71 -11.80
N GLU A 188 -5.18 3.85 -12.66
CA GLU A 188 -6.56 3.99 -13.12
C GLU A 188 -7.51 3.99 -11.91
N ASN A 189 -8.30 5.05 -11.77
CA ASN A 189 -9.23 5.27 -10.65
C ASN A 189 -8.60 5.33 -9.25
N VAL A 190 -7.27 5.49 -9.15
CA VAL A 190 -6.56 5.64 -7.88
C VAL A 190 -5.69 6.90 -7.93
N PRO A 191 -6.17 8.04 -7.40
CA PRO A 191 -5.37 9.25 -7.32
C PRO A 191 -4.23 9.09 -6.31
N VAL A 192 -3.16 9.86 -6.50
CA VAL A 192 -2.13 10.05 -5.49
C VAL A 192 -2.75 10.86 -4.35
N PRO A 193 -2.74 10.37 -3.09
CA PRO A 193 -3.27 11.11 -1.95
C PRO A 193 -2.29 12.22 -1.55
N ALA A 194 -2.19 13.25 -2.37
CA ALA A 194 -1.35 14.42 -2.17
C ALA A 194 -2.20 15.67 -2.04
N TYR A 195 -1.76 16.60 -1.20
CA TYR A 195 -2.23 17.97 -1.30
C TYR A 195 -1.44 18.69 -2.39
N PRO A 196 -2.06 19.58 -3.18
CA PRO A 196 -1.35 20.44 -4.11
C PRO A 196 -0.61 21.56 -3.37
N LEU A 197 0.19 21.23 -2.35
CA LEU A 197 0.88 22.20 -1.49
C LEU A 197 2.36 21.87 -1.36
N ALA A 198 3.19 22.91 -1.38
CA ALA A 198 4.62 22.85 -1.08
C ALA A 198 4.95 23.62 0.19
N ILE A 199 5.87 23.09 0.98
CA ILE A 199 6.33 23.63 2.27
C ILE A 199 7.80 24.01 2.14
N LEU A 200 8.18 25.16 2.70
CA LEU A 200 9.56 25.62 2.70
C LEU A 200 10.43 24.66 3.52
N LYS A 201 11.40 24.03 2.86
CA LYS A 201 12.28 23.03 3.47
C LYS A 201 13.27 23.66 4.44
N ILE A 202 13.99 24.66 3.96
CA ILE A 202 15.01 25.41 4.70
C ILE A 202 15.02 26.85 4.21
N ASP A 203 15.35 27.79 5.09
CA ASP A 203 15.64 29.17 4.72
C ASP A 203 17.08 29.50 5.13
N PRO A 204 18.03 29.56 4.18
CA PRO A 204 19.42 29.86 4.48
C PRO A 204 19.63 31.30 4.96
N THR A 205 18.67 32.21 4.74
CA THR A 205 18.75 33.61 5.20
C THR A 205 18.38 33.77 6.67
N GLY A 206 17.68 32.77 7.24
CA GLY A 206 17.15 32.82 8.60
C GLY A 206 15.97 33.77 8.79
N LYS A 207 15.39 34.32 7.71
CA LYS A 207 14.19 35.17 7.77
C LYS A 207 12.98 34.39 8.27
N HIS A 208 12.84 33.14 7.80
CA HIS A 208 11.77 32.23 8.17
C HIS A 208 12.25 31.22 9.20
N THR A 209 11.55 31.19 10.33
CA THR A 209 11.75 30.15 11.37
C THR A 209 10.78 28.98 11.20
N GLU A 210 9.70 29.17 10.44
CA GLU A 210 8.64 28.21 10.15
C GLU A 210 9.01 27.31 8.95
N THR A 211 10.17 26.66 9.01
CA THR A 211 10.65 25.74 7.96
C THR A 211 10.52 24.29 8.40
N TRP A 212 10.37 23.37 7.45
CA TRP A 212 10.25 21.94 7.76
C TRP A 212 11.45 21.42 8.56
N GLU A 213 12.66 21.83 8.16
CA GLU A 213 13.90 21.41 8.84
C GLU A 213 13.92 21.86 10.31
N LEU A 214 13.59 23.12 10.60
CA LEU A 214 13.62 23.64 11.97
C LEU A 214 12.47 23.12 12.83
N GLN A 215 11.24 23.18 12.31
CA GLN A 215 10.04 22.87 13.08
C GLN A 215 9.92 21.35 13.31
N ILE A 216 10.13 20.55 12.26
CA ILE A 216 9.89 19.11 12.28
C ILE A 216 11.17 18.32 12.53
N ASN A 217 12.17 18.44 11.66
CA ASN A 217 13.36 17.58 11.74
C ASN A 217 14.20 17.88 12.99
N GLN A 218 14.31 19.16 13.38
CA GLN A 218 15.00 19.60 14.61
C GLN A 218 14.07 19.71 15.83
N LYS A 219 12.78 19.36 15.69
CA LYS A 219 11.77 19.38 16.76
C LYS A 219 11.67 20.69 17.53
N ARG A 220 11.84 21.84 16.84
CA ARG A 220 11.63 23.17 17.45
C ARG A 220 10.19 23.68 17.31
N GLY A 221 9.36 22.92 16.59
CA GLY A 221 7.93 23.19 16.48
C GLY A 221 7.22 23.00 17.81
N LYS A 222 6.02 23.58 17.87
CA LYS A 222 5.10 23.36 18.99
C LYS A 222 4.51 21.96 18.90
N ASP A 223 3.95 21.46 19.99
CA ASP A 223 3.23 20.20 20.06
C ASP A 223 1.94 20.47 20.87
N GLU A 224 0.98 21.11 20.21
CA GLU A 224 -0.27 21.58 20.79
C GLU A 224 -1.48 20.74 20.36
N TYR A 225 -1.31 19.85 19.39
CA TYR A 225 -2.37 19.03 18.81
C TYR A 225 -2.03 17.54 18.84
N ARG A 226 -3.09 16.74 18.91
CA ARG A 226 -2.99 15.28 18.83
C ARG A 226 -4.06 14.73 17.92
N PHE A 227 -3.69 13.68 17.19
CA PHE A 227 -4.61 12.89 16.39
C PHE A 227 -4.94 11.57 17.08
N ASP A 228 -6.23 11.26 17.17
CA ASP A 228 -6.69 9.95 17.63
C ASP A 228 -6.99 9.05 16.42
N PRO A 229 -6.22 7.96 16.19
CA PRO A 229 -6.43 7.07 15.06
C PRO A 229 -7.72 6.25 15.14
N GLU A 230 -8.28 6.02 16.34
CA GLU A 230 -9.51 5.24 16.50
C GLU A 230 -10.75 6.07 16.13
N THR A 231 -10.85 7.28 16.70
CA THR A 231 -11.99 8.18 16.42
C THR A 231 -11.78 9.01 15.15
N LYS A 232 -10.55 9.06 14.63
CA LYS A 232 -10.13 9.91 13.49
C LYS A 232 -10.38 11.38 13.74
N THR A 233 -10.25 11.82 14.99
CA THR A 233 -10.48 13.21 15.40
C THR A 233 -9.19 13.89 15.81
N VAL A 234 -9.12 15.20 15.55
CA VAL A 234 -8.05 16.06 16.05
C VAL A 234 -8.53 16.75 17.31
N SER A 235 -7.71 16.76 18.34
CA SER A 235 -7.98 17.47 19.60
C SER A 235 -6.74 18.24 20.05
N ARG A 236 -6.93 19.22 20.95
CA ARG A 236 -5.80 19.90 21.59
C ARG A 236 -5.14 19.00 22.64
N GLY A 237 -3.82 19.03 22.69
CA GLY A 237 -2.98 18.25 23.59
C GLY A 237 -1.76 17.71 22.86
N SER A 238 -0.66 17.50 23.59
CA SER A 238 0.60 17.00 23.02
C SER A 238 0.55 15.49 22.78
N ASP A 239 1.13 15.04 21.67
CA ASP A 239 1.34 13.61 21.34
C ASP A 239 2.82 13.23 21.10
N GLY A 240 3.73 14.20 21.25
CA GLY A 240 5.16 14.03 21.06
C GLY A 240 5.64 14.27 19.62
N ILE A 241 4.75 14.72 18.73
CA ILE A 241 5.05 15.01 17.32
C ILE A 241 4.84 16.51 17.06
N PRO A 242 5.90 17.28 16.77
CA PRO A 242 5.80 18.72 16.61
C PRO A 242 5.01 19.09 15.34
N GLU A 243 4.29 20.21 15.39
CA GLU A 243 3.60 20.80 14.25
C GLU A 243 4.41 21.93 13.60
N ILE A 244 4.08 22.20 12.33
CA ILE A 244 4.51 23.37 11.57
C ILE A 244 3.29 24.23 11.23
N ILE A 245 3.45 25.54 11.33
CA ILE A 245 2.44 26.52 10.89
C ILE A 245 2.78 26.91 9.46
N LEU A 246 1.87 26.61 8.54
CA LEU A 246 1.97 26.98 7.14
C LEU A 246 1.15 28.24 6.89
N THR A 247 1.80 29.30 6.43
CA THR A 247 1.22 30.63 6.25
C THR A 247 1.09 30.94 4.75
N SER A 248 -0.14 31.12 4.27
CA SER A 248 -0.44 31.63 2.93
C SER A 248 -0.26 33.15 2.86
N LYS A 249 -0.26 33.73 1.66
CA LYS A 249 -0.26 35.19 1.47
C LYS A 249 -1.25 35.61 0.38
N PRO A 250 -2.02 36.70 0.59
CA PRO A 250 -2.90 37.22 -0.44
C PRO A 250 -2.10 37.76 -1.63
N ARG A 251 -2.76 37.94 -2.79
CA ARG A 251 -2.24 38.47 -4.08
C ARG A 251 -1.67 39.90 -4.05
N ARG A 252 -1.08 40.37 -2.96
CA ARG A 252 -0.40 41.68 -2.85
C ARG A 252 0.94 41.61 -2.12
N GLY A 253 1.34 40.43 -1.62
CA GLY A 253 2.61 40.21 -0.94
C GLY A 253 3.71 39.65 -1.84
N GLU A 254 4.94 39.61 -1.33
CA GLU A 254 6.04 38.88 -1.97
C GLU A 254 5.83 37.37 -1.81
N ILE A 255 6.01 36.62 -2.90
CA ILE A 255 5.85 35.16 -2.88
C ILE A 255 6.80 34.46 -1.90
N THR A 256 7.98 35.04 -1.68
CA THR A 256 9.03 34.59 -0.77
C THR A 256 8.70 34.81 0.70
N ASP A 257 7.66 35.59 1.03
CA ASP A 257 7.21 35.80 2.41
C ASP A 257 6.28 34.70 2.91
N ALA A 258 5.77 33.84 2.03
CA ALA A 258 5.02 32.65 2.40
C ALA A 258 5.96 31.45 2.55
N ASN A 259 5.77 30.65 3.59
CA ASN A 259 6.45 29.35 3.75
C ASN A 259 5.62 28.19 3.15
N MET A 260 4.48 28.50 2.55
CA MET A 260 3.61 27.57 1.85
C MET A 260 3.28 28.11 0.45
N GLN A 261 3.30 27.22 -0.54
CA GLN A 261 2.90 27.52 -1.91
C GLN A 261 1.86 26.50 -2.38
N LEU A 262 0.77 26.96 -2.98
CA LEU A 262 -0.15 26.12 -3.73
C LEU A 262 0.49 25.77 -5.07
N LEU A 263 0.60 24.48 -5.39
CA LEU A 263 1.24 23.95 -6.60
C LEU A 263 0.22 23.71 -7.72
N ASP A 264 0.61 24.01 -8.95
CA ASP A 264 -0.22 23.82 -10.13
C ASP A 264 0.08 22.49 -10.84
N PHE A 265 -0.83 21.52 -10.68
CA PHE A 265 -0.79 20.24 -11.40
C PHE A 265 -1.79 20.25 -12.57
N GLY A 266 -1.60 21.15 -13.53
CA GLY A 266 -2.46 21.27 -14.72
C GLY A 266 -3.85 21.84 -14.44
N SER A 267 -3.96 22.66 -13.40
CA SER A 267 -5.16 23.37 -12.96
C SER A 267 -5.22 24.81 -13.46
N ASP A 268 -4.10 25.37 -13.92
CA ASP A 268 -3.88 26.81 -14.13
C ASP A 268 -4.19 27.64 -12.87
N LEU A 269 -4.07 27.03 -11.68
CA LEU A 269 -4.48 27.58 -10.39
C LEU A 269 -5.95 28.03 -10.34
N LYS A 270 -6.82 27.38 -11.11
CA LYS A 270 -8.28 27.60 -11.05
C LYS A 270 -8.87 26.87 -9.86
N SER A 271 -9.77 27.56 -9.15
CA SER A 271 -10.29 27.10 -7.87
C SER A 271 -10.97 25.73 -7.90
N GLU A 272 -11.88 25.47 -8.84
CA GLU A 272 -12.60 24.19 -8.91
C GLU A 272 -11.66 22.97 -9.09
N PRO A 273 -10.72 22.96 -10.06
CA PRO A 273 -9.70 21.91 -10.15
C PRO A 273 -8.84 21.76 -8.89
N VAL A 274 -8.41 22.86 -8.28
CA VAL A 274 -7.58 22.85 -7.07
C VAL A 274 -8.33 22.24 -5.89
N VAL A 275 -9.56 22.67 -5.63
CA VAL A 275 -10.43 22.10 -4.59
C VAL A 275 -10.63 20.61 -4.79
N ARG A 276 -10.82 20.16 -6.03
CA ARG A 276 -10.89 18.73 -6.34
C ARG A 276 -9.57 18.03 -6.04
N GLN A 277 -8.41 18.62 -6.36
CA GLN A 277 -7.10 18.05 -6.02
C GLN A 277 -6.89 17.98 -4.50
N ILE A 278 -7.28 19.01 -3.73
CA ILE A 278 -7.23 19.01 -2.27
C ILE A 278 -8.07 17.87 -1.68
N ARG A 279 -9.31 17.69 -2.18
CA ARG A 279 -10.25 16.68 -1.66
C ARG A 279 -9.95 15.26 -2.14
N SER A 280 -9.57 15.07 -3.39
CA SER A 280 -9.45 13.74 -4.01
C SER A 280 -8.03 13.31 -4.36
N GLY A 281 -7.05 14.22 -4.32
CA GLY A 281 -5.67 13.94 -4.70
C GLY A 281 -5.40 14.14 -6.20
N LEU A 282 -4.19 13.77 -6.62
CA LEU A 282 -3.70 13.98 -7.99
C LEU A 282 -4.01 12.78 -8.88
N THR A 283 -4.71 13.02 -9.97
CA THR A 283 -5.06 12.00 -10.97
C THR A 283 -4.06 11.98 -12.11
N ARG A 284 -4.16 10.97 -12.99
CA ARG A 284 -3.35 10.89 -14.20
C ARG A 284 -3.55 12.09 -15.15
N LYS A 285 -4.73 12.73 -15.12
CA LYS A 285 -5.01 13.92 -15.94
C LYS A 285 -4.22 15.13 -15.44
N ASP A 286 -4.12 15.28 -14.13
CA ASP A 286 -3.38 16.38 -13.48
C ASP A 286 -1.88 16.29 -13.79
N LEU A 287 -1.36 15.06 -13.82
CA LEU A 287 0.07 14.79 -14.08
C LEU A 287 0.42 14.64 -15.57
N LYS A 288 -0.47 15.00 -16.50
CA LYS A 288 -0.25 14.78 -17.94
C LYS A 288 1.02 15.48 -18.46
N HIS A 289 1.30 16.69 -17.98
CA HIS A 289 2.51 17.45 -18.33
C HIS A 289 3.80 16.83 -17.79
N PHE A 290 3.68 15.96 -16.79
CA PHE A 290 4.77 15.22 -16.16
C PHE A 290 4.80 13.75 -16.64
N HIS A 291 4.32 13.47 -17.85
CA HIS A 291 4.24 12.10 -18.40
C HIS A 291 3.43 11.11 -17.52
N GLY A 292 2.58 11.62 -16.64
CA GLY A 292 1.73 10.83 -15.74
C GLY A 292 2.38 10.42 -14.41
N GLU A 293 3.59 10.89 -14.10
CA GLU A 293 4.31 10.60 -12.84
C GLU A 293 5.19 11.77 -12.39
N LEU A 294 5.46 11.87 -11.08
CA LEU A 294 6.39 12.86 -10.52
C LEU A 294 7.58 12.12 -9.95
N LEU A 295 8.79 12.44 -10.42
CA LEU A 295 10.03 11.79 -10.01
C LEU A 295 10.96 12.80 -9.33
N PHE A 296 11.56 12.42 -8.21
CA PHE A 296 12.51 13.20 -7.42
C PHE A 296 13.86 12.47 -7.44
N ASN A 297 14.50 12.46 -8.60
CA ASN A 297 15.75 11.74 -8.88
C ASN A 297 17.02 12.57 -8.56
N GLY A 298 16.93 13.49 -7.62
CA GLY A 298 18.04 14.36 -7.20
C GLY A 298 18.09 15.73 -7.89
N THR A 299 17.38 15.93 -9.00
CA THR A 299 17.16 17.28 -9.56
C THR A 299 15.88 17.90 -9.02
N PRO A 300 15.90 19.17 -8.57
CA PRO A 300 14.68 19.86 -8.20
C PRO A 300 13.68 19.89 -9.35
N LEU A 301 12.41 19.65 -9.03
CA LEU A 301 11.31 19.70 -9.98
C LEU A 301 10.67 21.10 -9.92
N PRO A 302 10.86 21.94 -10.95
CA PRO A 302 10.23 23.25 -11.00
C PRO A 302 8.73 23.11 -11.23
N LEU A 303 7.93 23.63 -10.30
CA LEU A 303 6.47 23.62 -10.38
C LEU A 303 5.92 25.04 -10.30
N HIS A 304 4.98 25.35 -11.20
CA HIS A 304 4.23 26.60 -11.13
C HIS A 304 3.41 26.64 -9.83
N CYS A 305 3.38 27.80 -9.17
CA CYS A 305 2.82 27.91 -7.84
C CYS A 305 2.33 29.33 -7.51
N SER A 306 1.52 29.45 -6.45
CA SER A 306 1.09 30.73 -5.87
C SER A 306 0.93 30.61 -4.36
N PRO A 307 1.21 31.65 -3.57
CA PRO A 307 1.01 31.63 -2.12
C PRO A 307 -0.45 31.91 -1.72
N ASP A 308 -1.30 32.26 -2.69
CA ASP A 308 -2.67 32.69 -2.49
C ASP A 308 -3.63 31.49 -2.32
N LEU A 309 -4.55 31.61 -1.37
CA LEU A 309 -5.64 30.65 -1.16
C LEU A 309 -6.96 31.40 -1.13
N GLU A 310 -7.85 31.15 -2.08
CA GLU A 310 -9.20 31.70 -2.04
C GLU A 310 -10.06 30.94 -1.03
N ASN A 311 -11.26 31.45 -0.76
CA ASN A 311 -12.13 30.89 0.28
C ASN A 311 -12.48 29.41 0.02
N ALA A 312 -12.64 29.02 -1.24
CA ALA A 312 -13.00 27.66 -1.59
C ALA A 312 -11.87 26.65 -1.33
N GLU A 313 -10.61 27.04 -1.55
CA GLU A 313 -9.44 26.22 -1.18
C GLU A 313 -9.30 26.13 0.34
N GLN A 314 -9.55 27.23 1.06
CA GLN A 314 -9.55 27.25 2.52
C GLN A 314 -10.61 26.30 3.10
N ASP A 315 -11.84 26.36 2.59
CA ASP A 315 -12.94 25.44 2.95
C ASP A 315 -12.52 23.98 2.67
N ALA A 316 -11.91 23.73 1.51
CA ALA A 316 -11.46 22.40 1.14
C ALA A 316 -10.35 21.88 2.06
N PHE A 317 -9.41 22.71 2.50
CA PHE A 317 -8.40 22.31 3.49
C PHE A 317 -9.00 22.06 4.88
N GLU A 318 -10.00 22.85 5.28
CA GLU A 318 -10.68 22.69 6.56
C GLU A 318 -11.47 21.38 6.63
N GLU A 319 -12.16 21.00 5.55
CA GLU A 319 -12.82 19.68 5.40
C GLU A 319 -11.84 18.50 5.48
N MET A 320 -10.56 18.76 5.18
CA MET A 320 -9.50 17.78 5.17
C MET A 320 -8.76 17.68 6.52
N THR A 321 -9.27 18.32 7.58
CA THR A 321 -8.75 18.18 8.95
C THR A 321 -8.73 16.71 9.39
N GLY A 322 -7.63 16.30 10.01
CA GLY A 322 -7.36 14.92 10.43
C GLY A 322 -6.87 13.98 9.33
N GLN A 323 -6.88 14.40 8.05
CA GLN A 323 -6.40 13.57 6.94
C GLN A 323 -4.90 13.74 6.73
N CYS A 324 -4.17 12.62 6.64
CA CYS A 324 -2.74 12.61 6.31
C CYS A 324 -2.55 12.38 4.81
N ARG A 325 -1.80 13.25 4.14
CA ARG A 325 -1.52 13.17 2.69
C ARG A 325 -0.10 13.60 2.39
N ILE A 326 0.33 13.27 1.17
CA ILE A 326 1.63 13.67 0.65
C ILE A 326 1.66 15.19 0.47
N CYS A 327 2.72 15.82 0.99
CA CYS A 327 3.07 17.22 0.79
C CYS A 327 4.44 17.30 0.09
N PHE A 328 4.68 18.40 -0.61
CA PHE A 328 5.93 18.64 -1.30
C PHE A 328 6.83 19.56 -0.47
N LEU A 329 8.14 19.36 -0.52
CA LEU A 329 9.11 20.28 0.05
C LEU A 329 9.79 21.06 -1.08
N TYR A 330 9.92 22.38 -0.93
CA TYR A 330 10.66 23.22 -1.87
C TYR A 330 11.83 23.93 -1.19
N ASP A 331 12.90 24.14 -1.95
CA ASP A 331 14.11 24.83 -1.47
C ASP A 331 14.12 26.32 -1.84
N GLN A 332 13.56 26.69 -3.00
CA GLN A 332 13.48 28.08 -3.44
C GLN A 332 12.22 28.34 -4.25
N VAL A 333 11.77 29.60 -4.27
CA VAL A 333 10.68 30.08 -5.10
C VAL A 333 11.12 31.31 -5.90
N THR A 334 10.87 31.29 -7.21
CA THR A 334 11.18 32.40 -8.11
C THR A 334 9.89 33.06 -8.55
N ALA A 335 9.71 34.34 -8.24
CA ALA A 335 8.53 35.10 -8.65
C ALA A 335 8.46 35.26 -10.18
N SER A 336 7.28 35.10 -10.75
CA SER A 336 7.01 35.50 -12.13
C SER A 336 6.64 36.99 -12.14
N GLY A 337 7.27 37.78 -13.01
CA GLY A 337 7.39 39.24 -12.81
C GLY A 337 6.09 40.04 -12.64
N GLN A 338 4.95 39.64 -13.23
CA GLN A 338 3.70 40.42 -13.20
C GLN A 338 2.50 39.72 -12.57
N LYS A 339 2.57 38.41 -12.34
CA LYS A 339 1.49 37.66 -11.71
C LYS A 339 1.96 37.23 -10.33
N TYR A 340 1.02 37.11 -9.39
CA TYR A 340 1.28 36.66 -8.01
C TYR A 340 1.50 35.14 -7.96
N ASP A 341 2.21 34.65 -8.95
CA ASP A 341 2.59 33.27 -9.19
C ASP A 341 4.11 33.21 -9.40
N GLY A 342 4.64 32.01 -9.38
CA GLY A 342 6.06 31.78 -9.52
C GLY A 342 6.36 30.31 -9.75
N THR A 343 7.63 29.97 -9.65
CA THR A 343 8.11 28.59 -9.78
C THR A 343 8.78 28.18 -8.48
N ALA A 344 8.26 27.13 -7.85
CA ALA A 344 8.86 26.50 -6.67
C ALA A 344 9.66 25.27 -7.09
N ASP A 345 10.91 25.21 -6.65
CA ASP A 345 11.81 24.09 -6.91
C ASP A 345 11.62 23.01 -5.84
N CYS A 346 10.76 22.04 -6.17
CA CYS A 346 10.39 20.97 -5.26
C CYS A 346 11.44 19.85 -5.27
N THR A 347 11.95 19.47 -4.10
CA THR A 347 13.06 18.51 -3.98
C THR A 347 12.67 17.20 -3.31
N ASN A 348 11.71 17.22 -2.39
CA ASN A 348 11.38 16.04 -1.58
C ASN A 348 9.86 15.88 -1.37
N LEU A 349 9.48 14.67 -1.00
CA LEU A 349 8.12 14.30 -0.58
C LEU A 349 8.10 13.99 0.92
N VAL A 350 7.10 14.52 1.61
CA VAL A 350 6.79 14.19 3.02
C VAL A 350 5.30 13.86 3.14
N ALA A 351 4.86 13.37 4.29
CA ALA A 351 3.44 13.24 4.58
C ALA A 351 3.07 14.12 5.78
N GLY A 352 1.94 14.80 5.67
CA GLY A 352 1.45 15.73 6.68
C GLY A 352 -0.05 15.59 6.88
N ARG A 353 -0.47 15.73 8.13
CA ARG A 353 -1.85 15.73 8.60
C ARG A 353 -2.29 17.14 8.96
N ILE A 354 -3.41 17.58 8.42
CA ILE A 354 -3.97 18.89 8.77
C ILE A 354 -4.59 18.79 10.17
N MET A 355 -4.09 19.58 11.11
CA MET A 355 -4.59 19.61 12.49
C MET A 355 -5.62 20.70 12.69
N ALA A 356 -5.42 21.85 12.05
CA ALA A 356 -6.37 22.95 12.07
C ALA A 356 -6.13 23.89 10.88
N VAL A 357 -7.18 24.60 10.47
CA VAL A 357 -7.10 25.71 9.52
C VAL A 357 -7.62 26.95 10.23
N GLN A 358 -6.84 28.03 10.22
CA GLN A 358 -7.16 29.31 10.84
C GLN A 358 -7.16 30.39 9.78
N ARG A 359 -8.28 31.11 9.67
CA ARG A 359 -8.44 32.24 8.75
C ARG A 359 -8.21 33.52 9.52
N ASP A 360 -7.33 34.36 9.01
CA ASP A 360 -7.06 35.68 9.54
C ASP A 360 -7.84 36.74 8.75
N ASP A 361 -8.17 37.85 9.40
CA ASP A 361 -9.00 38.94 8.84
C ASP A 361 -8.36 39.56 7.58
N ASN A 362 -7.04 39.42 7.44
CA ASN A 362 -6.24 39.90 6.31
C ASN A 362 -6.22 38.95 5.10
N GLN A 363 -7.18 38.02 4.99
CA GLN A 363 -7.21 36.95 3.97
C GLN A 363 -5.96 36.05 3.99
N THR A 364 -5.22 36.06 5.09
CA THR A 364 -4.11 35.13 5.33
C THR A 364 -4.68 33.87 5.95
N THR A 365 -4.26 32.70 5.47
CA THR A 365 -4.65 31.42 6.05
C THR A 365 -3.45 30.78 6.69
N LYS A 366 -3.63 30.29 7.92
CA LYS A 366 -2.66 29.46 8.63
C LYS A 366 -3.17 28.03 8.68
N ILE A 367 -2.43 27.10 8.11
CA ILE A 367 -2.69 25.66 8.21
C ILE A 367 -1.70 25.09 9.22
N ILE A 368 -2.21 24.53 10.32
CA ILE A 368 -1.39 23.81 11.29
C ILE A 368 -1.27 22.38 10.78
N LEU A 369 -0.05 21.97 10.45
CA LEU A 369 0.25 20.66 9.88
C LEU A 369 1.16 19.89 10.83
N GLN A 370 0.80 18.66 11.15
CA GLN A 370 1.65 17.73 11.88
C GLN A 370 2.23 16.71 10.88
N PRO A 371 3.52 16.36 10.93
CA PRO A 371 4.04 15.27 10.10
C PRO A 371 3.33 13.98 10.47
N GLY A 372 3.01 13.16 9.47
CA GLY A 372 2.35 11.89 9.67
C GLY A 372 3.02 10.80 8.85
N VAL A 373 2.64 9.56 9.11
CA VAL A 373 3.09 8.40 8.36
C VAL A 373 1.96 7.90 7.47
N LEU A 374 2.28 7.67 6.19
CA LEU A 374 1.32 7.30 5.16
C LEU A 374 1.80 6.08 4.39
N THR A 375 0.97 5.04 4.35
CA THR A 375 1.10 3.96 3.37
C THR A 375 0.32 4.26 2.11
N THR A 376 0.94 4.17 0.93
CA THR A 376 0.21 4.24 -0.34
C THR A 376 0.83 3.36 -1.41
N ARG A 377 0.00 2.78 -2.27
CA ARG A 377 0.45 2.05 -3.47
C ARG A 377 0.97 2.95 -4.58
N THR A 378 0.62 4.25 -4.55
CA THR A 378 0.91 5.22 -5.62
C THR A 378 2.36 5.69 -5.65
N VAL A 379 3.19 5.30 -4.69
CA VAL A 379 4.61 5.67 -4.69
C VAL A 379 5.43 4.74 -5.59
N ILE A 380 6.43 5.33 -6.23
CA ILE A 380 7.46 4.65 -7.01
C ILE A 380 8.64 4.42 -6.09
N LEU A 381 9.11 3.17 -6.02
CA LEU A 381 10.27 2.81 -5.24
C LEU A 381 11.54 3.00 -6.07
N THR A 382 12.62 3.39 -5.42
CA THR A 382 13.97 3.34 -5.99
C THR A 382 14.29 1.88 -6.27
N GLN A 383 14.69 1.56 -7.51
CA GLN A 383 15.21 0.23 -7.78
C GLN A 383 16.52 0.07 -7.01
N PRO A 384 16.74 -1.03 -6.29
CA PRO A 384 18.08 -1.34 -5.81
C PRO A 384 18.98 -1.39 -7.04
N GLU A 385 20.12 -0.70 -7.03
CA GLU A 385 21.13 -0.89 -8.06
C GLU A 385 21.43 -2.39 -8.14
N SER A 386 20.95 -3.04 -9.19
CA SER A 386 21.46 -4.34 -9.58
C SER A 386 22.96 -4.14 -9.80
N GLY A 387 23.78 -4.91 -9.07
CA GLY A 387 25.24 -4.90 -9.19
C GLY A 387 25.73 -5.00 -10.65
N PRO A 388 27.00 -4.68 -10.88
CA PRO A 388 27.48 -4.13 -12.15
C PRO A 388 27.11 -5.05 -13.32
N SER A 389 26.38 -4.49 -14.29
CA SER A 389 26.27 -5.06 -15.62
C SER A 389 27.69 -5.34 -16.13
N ALA A 390 27.99 -6.62 -16.30
CA ALA A 390 29.18 -7.07 -16.99
C ALA A 390 29.05 -6.71 -18.48
N ASP A 391 29.37 -5.47 -18.84
CA ASP A 391 29.90 -5.09 -20.15
C ASP A 391 30.22 -3.60 -20.15
N HIS A 392 31.50 -3.26 -20.04
CA HIS A 392 32.23 -2.58 -21.12
C HIS A 392 33.68 -2.30 -20.69
N SER A 393 34.58 -2.94 -21.43
CA SER A 393 36.02 -2.69 -21.44
C SER A 393 36.33 -1.26 -21.91
N LYS A 394 36.89 -0.43 -21.02
CA LYS A 394 38.07 0.45 -21.23
C LYS A 394 38.17 1.50 -20.10
N PRO A 395 39.38 1.80 -19.58
CA PRO A 395 39.56 2.82 -18.56
C PRO A 395 39.81 4.18 -19.22
N ASP A 396 39.07 5.22 -18.82
CA ASP A 396 39.70 6.53 -18.58
C ASP A 396 38.81 7.54 -17.83
N LEU A 397 39.47 8.17 -16.85
CA LEU A 397 39.33 9.54 -16.35
C LEU A 397 38.04 9.98 -15.61
N GLN A 398 38.24 10.11 -14.29
CA GLN A 398 37.73 11.18 -13.41
C GLN A 398 36.23 11.53 -13.49
N GLN A 399 35.44 10.93 -12.60
CA GLN A 399 34.30 11.61 -11.99
C GLN A 399 34.19 11.16 -10.53
N THR A 400 34.65 12.03 -9.63
CA THR A 400 34.22 12.07 -8.22
C THR A 400 32.73 12.43 -8.19
N ALA A 401 31.88 11.42 -8.13
CA ALA A 401 30.53 11.52 -7.60
C ALA A 401 30.33 10.27 -6.74
N ASP A 402 30.26 10.45 -5.43
CA ASP A 402 29.81 9.40 -4.52
C ASP A 402 28.45 8.88 -5.04
N PRO A 403 28.27 7.56 -5.23
CA PRO A 403 26.97 7.03 -5.60
C PRO A 403 25.98 7.41 -4.50
N LEU A 404 24.90 8.12 -4.88
CA LEU A 404 23.87 8.60 -3.98
C LEU A 404 23.38 7.44 -3.12
N LYS A 405 23.72 7.46 -1.82
CA LYS A 405 23.08 6.56 -0.85
C LYS A 405 21.56 6.73 -1.00
N PRO A 406 20.81 5.63 -1.14
CA PRO A 406 19.37 5.72 -1.29
C PRO A 406 18.79 6.40 -0.05
N VAL A 407 18.20 7.58 -0.23
CA VAL A 407 17.65 8.38 0.86
C VAL A 407 16.34 7.74 1.31
N THR A 408 16.30 7.27 2.55
CA THR A 408 15.10 6.68 3.16
C THR A 408 14.10 7.77 3.56
N ASN A 409 12.84 7.63 3.16
CA ASN A 409 11.76 8.50 3.58
C ASN A 409 11.22 8.09 4.97
N LYS A 410 11.01 9.01 5.90
CA LYS A 410 10.47 8.70 7.24
C LYS A 410 8.93 8.71 7.29
N TYR A 411 8.29 9.26 6.27
CA TYR A 411 6.88 9.64 6.28
C TYR A 411 6.02 8.80 5.34
N ILE A 412 6.61 8.29 4.26
CA ILE A 412 5.86 7.61 3.19
C ILE A 412 6.42 6.21 2.97
N TYR A 413 5.54 5.23 2.97
CA TYR A 413 5.86 3.82 2.78
C TYR A 413 5.02 3.19 1.68
N LYS A 414 5.62 2.23 0.97
CA LYS A 414 4.91 1.28 0.13
C LYS A 414 4.85 -0.07 0.83
N LEU A 415 3.64 -0.58 0.94
CA LEU A 415 3.38 -1.92 1.42
C LEU A 415 3.07 -2.84 0.24
N TYR A 416 3.77 -3.97 0.15
CA TYR A 416 3.56 -4.98 -0.88
C TYR A 416 3.86 -6.38 -0.36
N LEU A 417 3.24 -7.38 -0.99
CA LEU A 417 3.48 -8.78 -0.67
C LEU A 417 4.73 -9.28 -1.39
N THR A 418 5.58 -9.99 -0.66
CA THR A 418 6.72 -10.76 -1.15
C THR A 418 6.42 -12.25 -0.93
N ARG A 419 6.74 -13.08 -1.92
CA ARG A 419 6.53 -14.54 -1.87
C ARG A 419 7.86 -15.27 -1.86
#